data_AF-A0A0F8GTD5-F1
#
_entry.id   AF-A0A0F8GTD5-F1
#
_cell.length_a   1.000
_cell.length_b   1.000
_cell.length_c   1.000
_cell.angle_alpha   90.00
_cell.angle_beta   90.00
_cell.angle_gamma   90.00
#
_symmetry.space_group_name_H-M   'P 1'
#
loop_
_entity.id
_entity.type
_entity.pdbx_description
1 polymer ?
#
loop_
_entity_poly.entity_id
_entity_poly.type
_entity_poly.pdbx_seq_one_letter_code
_entity_poly.pdbx_strand_id
1 'polypeptide(L)'
;VYAVVQYILDNFNGESSDYLGFTGIITFLVSAILILPFVHPDMGFSLYYYSWFHVATATGIVVCFGILSFIEREFKNRNLKAYYYPLAIFGLGIFGLLAIRIASPPIYSLIINAPHTVFGVQTGGPSTIAEVSSIFYDGGVFTLSRVFGNFTASGFFASLLGMLVLIANAVRKPKPEKVLVLVWSVLILFTIYGQNRFAYYYSINVSILSAYIGGLLLEKVKWNELDEKFKSTVKSPADIPGFLKFLRVEQVLTVLAIVVVLIYPVYGSAMELTKGTGGPDGPWIETCLWLKSYTPDPGMDYNGIYEAPEDGKLFDYPDSAYGIMSWWDYGHWIETIGQRMPNSNPFQAGIGGRRGSMEEENQPGSSTFFTAQSEEEATEVLEAIHPDPEKEGARYIISDIEMATGKFYAMTAWTLDTEGYYQPYWTGSDYQYLPSTRYFDSMVSRLHLLDGNGLKHYRLVHETWAYQTQEAGYKQVYNLLYGSSVPEVDSGYVKIFEYVMGAKITGTASPNETVNINTTILTGQGRTFEYSQSTSSDSEGRYEFTVPYPTEGPIPGETQFDTAPAGAYVVSYGDITKEVRVNEEAVLNGQEIKI
;
A
#
# COMPACT_ATOMS: atom_id res chain seq x y z
N VAL A 1 6.34 14.31 -24.80
CA VAL A 1 5.81 15.68 -24.62
C VAL A 1 6.84 16.76 -24.95
N TYR A 2 7.97 16.84 -24.23
CA TYR A 2 9.03 17.85 -24.49
C TYR A 2 9.41 17.96 -25.98
N ALA A 3 9.72 16.82 -26.62
CA ALA A 3 10.12 16.83 -28.03
C ALA A 3 9.07 17.50 -28.92
N VAL A 4 7.79 17.15 -28.79
CA VAL A 4 6.69 17.76 -29.55
C VAL A 4 6.65 19.28 -29.36
N VAL A 5 6.77 19.76 -28.12
CA VAL A 5 6.81 21.19 -27.81
C VAL A 5 8.02 21.86 -28.48
N GLN A 6 9.19 21.24 -28.39
CA GLN A 6 10.42 21.81 -28.95
C GLN A 6 10.41 21.82 -30.48
N TYR A 7 9.99 20.74 -31.14
CA TYR A 7 9.80 20.72 -32.61
C TYR A 7 8.85 21.82 -33.08
N ILE A 8 7.79 22.09 -32.32
CA ILE A 8 6.86 23.19 -32.63
C ILE A 8 7.60 24.54 -32.53
N LEU A 9 8.32 24.79 -31.43
CA LEU A 9 9.07 26.03 -31.22
C LEU A 9 10.14 26.24 -32.30
N ASP A 10 10.93 25.21 -32.59
CA ASP A 10 11.99 25.26 -33.60
C ASP A 10 11.39 25.59 -34.98
N ASN A 11 10.24 24.98 -35.33
CA ASN A 11 9.52 25.30 -36.57
C ASN A 11 8.94 26.73 -36.59
N PHE A 12 8.47 27.26 -35.46
CA PHE A 12 8.03 28.67 -35.37
C PHE A 12 9.20 29.67 -35.49
N ASN A 13 10.39 29.29 -35.00
CA ASN A 13 11.59 30.13 -35.03
C ASN A 13 12.42 29.93 -36.32
N GLY A 14 12.07 28.96 -37.16
CA GLY A 14 12.85 28.61 -38.36
C GLY A 14 14.17 27.90 -38.05
N GLU A 15 14.32 27.32 -36.87
CA GLU A 15 15.51 26.59 -36.42
C GLU A 15 15.42 25.10 -36.81
N SER A 16 16.56 24.39 -36.87
CA SER A 16 16.58 22.94 -37.17
C SER A 16 16.42 22.08 -35.92
N SER A 17 15.47 21.15 -35.94
CA SER A 17 15.29 20.14 -34.88
C SER A 17 16.06 18.83 -35.14
N ASP A 18 17.01 18.80 -36.08
CA ASP A 18 17.79 17.58 -36.41
C ASP A 18 18.51 17.00 -35.18
N TYR A 19 19.01 17.88 -34.30
CA TYR A 19 19.66 17.48 -33.04
C TYR A 19 18.70 16.68 -32.14
N LEU A 20 17.43 17.08 -32.11
CA LEU A 20 16.39 16.46 -31.29
C LEU A 20 15.97 15.11 -31.86
N GLY A 21 15.85 15.02 -33.19
CA GLY A 21 15.55 13.78 -33.90
C GLY A 21 16.65 12.73 -33.71
N PHE A 22 17.91 13.10 -33.97
CA PHE A 22 19.05 12.17 -33.83
C PHE A 22 19.22 11.70 -32.39
N THR A 23 19.19 12.63 -31.43
CA THR A 23 19.34 12.30 -30.00
C THR A 23 18.19 11.42 -29.52
N GLY A 24 16.95 11.75 -29.88
CA GLY A 24 15.76 10.98 -29.52
C GLY A 24 15.81 9.56 -30.09
N ILE A 25 16.05 9.42 -31.39
CA ILE A 25 16.13 8.11 -32.06
C ILE A 25 17.19 7.22 -31.41
N ILE A 26 18.41 7.72 -31.22
CA ILE A 26 19.49 6.92 -30.63
C ILE A 26 19.16 6.53 -29.19
N THR A 27 18.68 7.48 -28.39
CA THR A 27 18.36 7.23 -26.98
C THR A 27 17.33 6.11 -26.85
N PHE A 28 16.21 6.20 -27.56
CA PHE A 28 15.14 5.21 -27.45
C PHE A 28 15.46 3.88 -28.15
N LEU A 29 16.29 3.89 -29.20
CA LEU A 29 16.79 2.67 -29.82
C LEU A 29 17.70 1.89 -28.85
N VAL A 30 18.64 2.58 -28.19
CA VAL A 30 19.50 1.97 -27.17
C VAL A 30 18.66 1.43 -26.02
N SER A 31 17.67 2.19 -25.53
CA SER A 31 16.76 1.71 -24.48
C SER A 31 15.98 0.45 -24.91
N ALA A 32 15.49 0.38 -26.15
CA ALA A 32 14.80 -0.80 -26.65
C ALA A 32 15.71 -2.04 -26.66
N ILE A 33 16.97 -1.88 -27.07
CA ILE A 33 17.97 -2.96 -27.09
C ILE A 33 18.28 -3.45 -25.66
N LEU A 34 18.44 -2.53 -24.71
CA LEU A 34 18.80 -2.87 -23.33
C LEU A 34 17.66 -3.56 -22.56
N ILE A 35 16.41 -3.26 -22.88
CA ILE A 35 15.25 -3.88 -22.22
C ILE A 35 14.94 -5.27 -22.78
N LEU A 36 15.28 -5.52 -24.05
CA LEU A 36 14.90 -6.75 -24.77
C LEU A 36 15.23 -8.06 -24.04
N PRO A 37 16.40 -8.24 -23.37
CA PRO A 37 16.73 -9.50 -22.69
C PRO A 37 15.87 -9.80 -21.45
N PHE A 38 15.18 -8.79 -20.91
CA PHE A 38 14.37 -8.90 -19.70
C PHE A 38 12.88 -9.06 -20.00
N VAL A 39 12.49 -9.06 -21.27
CA VAL A 39 11.08 -9.18 -21.66
C VAL A 39 10.61 -10.61 -21.45
N HIS A 40 9.54 -10.76 -20.66
CA HIS A 40 8.75 -11.96 -20.50
C HIS A 40 7.61 -11.95 -21.53
N PRO A 41 7.71 -12.72 -22.63
CA PRO A 41 6.75 -12.65 -23.74
C PRO A 41 5.33 -13.07 -23.37
N ASP A 42 5.23 -13.99 -22.41
CA ASP A 42 4.03 -14.53 -21.77
C ASP A 42 3.21 -13.43 -21.07
N MET A 43 3.86 -12.41 -20.51
CA MET A 43 3.17 -11.30 -19.82
C MET A 43 2.46 -10.30 -20.75
N GLY A 44 2.44 -10.56 -22.06
CA GLY A 44 1.73 -9.75 -23.06
C GLY A 44 2.12 -8.27 -23.06
N PHE A 45 1.15 -7.39 -22.83
CA PHE A 45 1.35 -5.94 -22.69
C PHE A 45 0.95 -5.48 -21.29
N SER A 46 1.94 -5.21 -20.45
CA SER A 46 1.76 -4.75 -19.06
C SER A 46 2.60 -3.51 -18.78
N LEU A 47 2.02 -2.56 -18.03
CA LEU A 47 2.71 -1.38 -17.50
C LEU A 47 3.61 -1.72 -16.30
N TYR A 48 3.39 -2.85 -15.65
CA TYR A 48 4.02 -3.21 -14.38
C TYR A 48 5.10 -4.27 -14.54
N TYR A 49 4.88 -5.25 -15.43
CA TYR A 49 5.82 -6.34 -15.69
C TYR A 49 6.73 -6.01 -16.89
N TYR A 50 7.93 -6.57 -16.89
CA TYR A 50 8.85 -6.51 -18.03
C TYR A 50 8.26 -7.27 -19.22
N SER A 51 7.45 -6.58 -20.01
CA SER A 51 6.64 -7.13 -21.09
C SER A 51 6.92 -6.44 -22.43
N TRP A 52 6.28 -6.91 -23.50
CA TRP A 52 6.40 -6.31 -24.85
C TRP A 52 5.99 -4.84 -24.91
N PHE A 53 5.22 -4.37 -23.93
CA PHE A 53 4.82 -2.97 -23.82
C PHE A 53 6.01 -2.00 -23.82
N HIS A 54 7.08 -2.32 -23.11
CA HIS A 54 8.24 -1.44 -22.97
C HIS A 54 9.02 -1.31 -24.28
N VAL A 55 9.21 -2.44 -24.98
CA VAL A 55 9.87 -2.47 -26.29
C VAL A 55 9.01 -1.79 -27.35
N ALA A 56 7.71 -2.07 -27.39
CA ALA A 56 6.77 -1.44 -28.30
C ALA A 56 6.70 0.09 -28.10
N THR A 57 6.73 0.55 -26.85
CA THR A 57 6.74 1.98 -26.53
C THR A 57 8.05 2.64 -26.97
N ALA A 58 9.21 2.05 -26.65
CA ALA A 58 10.50 2.60 -27.04
C ALA A 58 10.68 2.66 -28.56
N THR A 59 10.34 1.58 -29.27
CA THR A 59 10.38 1.54 -30.75
C THR A 59 9.35 2.48 -31.37
N GLY A 60 8.14 2.58 -30.81
CA GLY A 60 7.13 3.55 -31.21
C GLY A 60 7.61 5.00 -31.07
N ILE A 61 8.36 5.32 -30.02
CA ILE A 61 8.95 6.64 -29.83
C ILE A 61 10.03 6.92 -30.89
N VAL A 62 10.85 5.94 -31.26
CA VAL A 62 11.81 6.07 -32.38
C VAL A 62 11.09 6.43 -33.68
N VAL A 63 10.00 5.74 -33.99
CA VAL A 63 9.16 6.06 -35.16
C VAL A 63 8.58 7.47 -35.06
N CYS A 64 8.08 7.87 -33.89
CA CYS A 64 7.57 9.22 -33.66
C CYS A 64 8.62 10.31 -33.94
N PHE A 65 9.86 10.17 -33.46
CA PHE A 65 10.93 11.12 -33.77
C PHE A 65 11.22 11.17 -35.28
N GLY A 66 11.26 10.02 -35.95
CA GLY A 66 11.43 9.95 -37.41
C GLY A 66 10.32 10.69 -38.16
N ILE A 67 9.06 10.50 -37.75
CA ILE A 67 7.90 11.18 -38.33
C ILE A 67 7.96 12.69 -38.09
N LEU A 68 8.26 13.13 -36.86
CA LEU A 68 8.38 14.56 -36.53
C LEU A 68 9.46 15.25 -37.36
N SER A 69 10.66 14.68 -37.42
CA SER A 69 11.76 15.19 -38.26
C SER A 69 11.41 15.20 -39.75
N PHE A 70 10.71 14.18 -40.26
CA PHE A 70 10.29 14.13 -41.66
C PHE A 70 9.30 15.25 -41.99
N ILE A 71 8.28 15.45 -41.15
CA ILE A 71 7.25 16.48 -41.38
C ILE A 71 7.87 17.87 -41.29
N GLU A 72 8.73 18.13 -40.31
CA GLU A 72 9.40 19.41 -40.16
C GLU A 72 10.24 19.74 -41.41
N ARG A 73 10.96 18.74 -41.93
CA ARG A 73 11.75 18.88 -43.16
C ARG A 73 10.86 19.20 -44.37
N GLU A 74 9.70 18.55 -44.51
CA GLU A 74 8.75 18.85 -45.58
C GLU A 74 8.13 20.25 -45.44
N PHE A 75 7.85 20.69 -44.21
CA PHE A 75 7.38 22.05 -43.94
C PHE A 75 8.39 23.10 -44.41
N LYS A 76 9.68 22.86 -44.14
CA LYS A 76 10.79 23.71 -44.59
C LYS A 76 10.96 23.67 -46.10
N ASN A 77 10.99 22.47 -46.69
CA ASN A 77 11.15 22.28 -48.15
C ASN A 77 10.04 22.96 -48.95
N ARG A 78 8.80 22.94 -48.43
CA ARG A 78 7.62 23.49 -49.10
C ARG A 78 7.23 24.90 -48.63
N ASN A 79 8.02 25.51 -47.74
CA ASN A 79 7.77 26.82 -47.16
C ASN A 79 6.34 26.97 -46.57
N LEU A 80 5.88 25.95 -45.85
CA LEU A 80 4.57 25.93 -45.21
C LEU A 80 4.56 26.84 -43.98
N LYS A 81 3.40 27.45 -43.68
CA LYS A 81 3.27 28.33 -42.53
C LYS A 81 3.37 27.53 -41.22
N ALA A 82 4.16 28.03 -40.27
CA ALA A 82 4.51 27.32 -39.05
C ALA A 82 3.31 26.87 -38.20
N TYR A 83 2.21 27.63 -38.20
CA TYR A 83 1.01 27.29 -37.43
C TYR A 83 0.27 26.04 -37.92
N TYR A 84 0.54 25.54 -39.13
CA TYR A 84 -0.01 24.26 -39.59
C TYR A 84 0.70 23.06 -38.97
N TYR A 85 1.91 23.24 -38.43
CA TYR A 85 2.71 22.14 -37.89
C TYR A 85 2.12 21.53 -36.61
N PRO A 86 1.68 22.32 -35.60
CA PRO A 86 0.94 21.76 -34.47
C PRO A 86 -0.34 21.02 -34.88
N LEU A 87 -1.07 21.52 -35.89
CA LEU A 87 -2.29 20.88 -36.40
C LEU A 87 -1.99 19.55 -37.08
N ALA A 88 -0.89 19.47 -37.84
CA ALA A 88 -0.43 18.24 -38.48
C ALA A 88 -0.06 17.18 -37.43
N ILE A 89 0.70 17.56 -36.39
CA ILE A 89 1.05 16.67 -35.29
C ILE A 89 -0.21 16.19 -34.55
N PHE A 90 -1.13 17.10 -34.24
CA PHE A 90 -2.38 16.76 -33.56
C PHE A 90 -3.23 15.78 -34.38
N GLY A 91 -3.39 16.04 -35.68
CA GLY A 91 -4.08 15.14 -36.60
C GLY A 91 -3.43 13.75 -36.64
N LEU A 92 -2.10 13.69 -36.76
CA LEU A 92 -1.36 12.42 -36.73
C LEU A 92 -1.50 11.68 -35.42
N GLY A 93 -1.55 12.38 -34.29
CA GLY A 93 -1.83 11.79 -32.99
C GLY A 93 -3.19 11.08 -32.98
N ILE A 94 -4.25 11.76 -33.48
CA ILE A 94 -5.59 11.17 -33.58
C ILE A 94 -5.59 9.96 -34.52
N PHE A 95 -5.02 10.09 -35.72
CA PHE A 95 -4.95 8.98 -36.68
C PHE A 95 -4.14 7.80 -36.13
N GLY A 96 -3.03 8.07 -35.44
CA GLY A 96 -2.21 7.05 -34.78
C GLY A 96 -2.99 6.32 -33.70
N LEU A 97 -3.71 7.04 -32.83
CA LEU A 97 -4.57 6.43 -31.81
C LEU A 97 -5.70 5.58 -32.42
N LEU A 98 -6.34 6.06 -33.49
CA LEU A 98 -7.35 5.29 -34.21
C LEU A 98 -6.78 4.04 -34.88
N ALA A 99 -5.59 4.14 -35.46
CA ALA A 99 -4.89 3.01 -36.06
C ALA A 99 -4.52 1.97 -35.00
N ILE A 100 -4.00 2.39 -33.84
CA ILE A 100 -3.69 1.49 -32.70
C ILE A 100 -4.96 0.84 -32.16
N ARG A 101 -6.08 1.58 -32.07
CA ARG A 101 -7.38 1.01 -31.66
C ARG A 101 -7.80 -0.17 -32.52
N ILE A 102 -7.51 -0.13 -33.83
CA ILE A 102 -7.84 -1.19 -34.78
C ILE A 102 -6.77 -2.30 -34.76
N ALA A 103 -5.49 -1.93 -34.74
CA ALA A 103 -4.39 -2.88 -34.85
C ALA A 103 -4.12 -3.66 -33.56
N SER A 104 -4.27 -3.01 -32.39
CA SER A 104 -4.07 -3.61 -31.08
C SER A 104 -4.94 -2.90 -30.02
N PRO A 105 -6.19 -3.38 -29.80
CA PRO A 105 -7.06 -2.89 -28.74
C PRO A 105 -6.43 -2.90 -27.34
N PRO A 106 -5.61 -3.89 -26.94
CA PRO A 106 -4.94 -3.87 -25.64
C PRO A 106 -3.99 -2.67 -25.46
N ILE A 107 -3.14 -2.39 -26.46
CA ILE A 107 -2.23 -1.23 -26.41
C ILE A 107 -3.02 0.07 -26.39
N TYR A 108 -4.10 0.17 -27.17
CA TYR A 108 -4.99 1.34 -27.13
C TYR A 108 -5.57 1.60 -25.74
N SER A 109 -6.09 0.55 -25.09
CA SER A 109 -6.64 0.62 -23.74
C SER A 109 -5.57 1.12 -22.75
N LEU A 110 -4.35 0.57 -22.81
CA LEU A 110 -3.25 1.01 -21.94
C LEU A 110 -2.90 2.49 -22.14
N ILE A 111 -2.79 2.95 -23.40
CA ILE A 111 -2.45 4.34 -23.71
C ILE A 111 -3.53 5.31 -23.21
N ILE A 112 -4.81 4.95 -23.35
CA ILE A 112 -5.92 5.82 -22.93
C ILE A 112 -6.10 5.83 -21.40
N ASN A 113 -5.82 4.71 -20.72
CA ASN A 113 -6.00 4.61 -19.27
C ASN A 113 -4.79 5.09 -18.45
N ALA A 114 -3.57 5.01 -19.00
CA ALA A 114 -2.35 5.41 -18.30
C ALA A 114 -2.38 6.84 -17.72
N PRO A 115 -2.93 7.86 -18.41
CA PRO A 115 -3.07 9.19 -17.82
C PRO A 115 -3.94 9.21 -16.56
N HIS A 116 -5.04 8.45 -16.52
CA HIS A 116 -5.88 8.35 -15.33
C HIS A 116 -5.13 7.65 -14.18
N THR A 117 -4.37 6.60 -14.49
CA THR A 117 -3.55 5.87 -13.50
C THR A 117 -2.46 6.72 -12.86
N VAL A 118 -1.91 7.72 -13.57
CA VAL A 118 -0.79 8.54 -13.09
C VAL A 118 -1.25 9.89 -12.54
N PHE A 119 -2.15 10.58 -13.25
CA PHE A 119 -2.57 11.95 -12.92
C PHE A 119 -3.92 12.01 -12.19
N GLY A 120 -4.69 10.92 -12.17
CA GLY A 120 -5.99 10.84 -11.52
C GLY A 120 -5.89 10.63 -10.01
N VAL A 121 -6.80 11.28 -9.28
CA VAL A 121 -7.05 11.00 -7.86
C VAL A 121 -7.89 9.73 -7.78
N GLN A 122 -7.38 8.70 -7.10
CA GLN A 122 -8.04 7.41 -7.01
C GLN A 122 -9.22 7.44 -6.01
N THR A 123 -10.16 6.50 -6.17
CA THR A 123 -11.37 6.35 -5.33
C THR A 123 -11.48 4.91 -4.83
N GLY A 124 -12.39 4.63 -3.89
CA GLY A 124 -12.58 3.30 -3.30
C GLY A 124 -11.38 2.82 -2.48
N GLY A 125 -11.17 1.50 -2.41
CA GLY A 125 -10.03 0.88 -1.73
C GLY A 125 -8.67 1.55 -2.01
N PRO A 126 -8.28 1.78 -3.29
CA PRO A 126 -7.02 2.43 -3.62
C PRO A 126 -6.81 3.84 -3.03
N SER A 127 -7.88 4.56 -2.70
CA SER A 127 -7.79 5.90 -2.09
C SER A 127 -7.35 5.88 -0.62
N THR A 128 -7.47 4.73 0.03
CA THR A 128 -7.04 4.51 1.43
C THR A 128 -5.53 4.33 1.54
N ILE A 129 -4.86 4.01 0.42
CA ILE A 129 -3.42 3.89 0.37
C ILE A 129 -2.83 5.30 0.45
N ALA A 130 -2.12 5.59 1.55
CA ALA A 130 -1.61 6.92 1.85
C ALA A 130 -0.81 7.54 0.68
N GLU A 131 0.00 6.75 -0.01
CA GLU A 131 0.82 7.19 -1.14
C GLU A 131 0.01 7.50 -2.41
N VAL A 132 -1.16 6.87 -2.58
CA VAL A 132 -2.01 6.99 -3.77
C VAL A 132 -2.94 8.19 -3.68
N SER A 133 -3.23 8.65 -2.47
CA SER A 133 -3.98 9.88 -2.24
C SER A 133 -3.23 11.12 -2.74
N SER A 134 -3.97 12.17 -3.09
CA SER A 134 -3.38 13.44 -3.53
C SER A 134 -2.50 14.07 -2.45
N ILE A 135 -1.41 14.73 -2.85
CA ILE A 135 -0.59 15.50 -1.90
C ILE A 135 -1.28 16.78 -1.42
N PHE A 136 -2.27 17.28 -2.17
CA PHE A 136 -2.96 18.54 -1.87
C PHE A 136 -4.27 18.36 -1.10
N TYR A 137 -4.72 17.11 -0.90
CA TYR A 137 -5.95 16.82 -0.20
C TYR A 137 -5.70 15.81 0.91
N ASP A 138 -6.23 16.11 2.09
CA ASP A 138 -6.18 15.23 3.25
C ASP A 138 -7.59 15.15 3.84
N GLY A 139 -8.16 13.95 3.92
CA GLY A 139 -9.57 13.76 4.31
C GLY A 139 -10.57 14.57 3.46
N GLY A 140 -10.26 14.81 2.18
CA GLY A 140 -11.08 15.64 1.27
C GLY A 140 -10.90 17.15 1.42
N VAL A 141 -10.06 17.61 2.35
CA VAL A 141 -9.77 19.03 2.58
C VAL A 141 -8.49 19.44 1.89
N PHE A 142 -8.53 20.55 1.15
CA PHE A 142 -7.33 21.11 0.53
C PHE A 142 -6.33 21.58 1.60
N THR A 143 -5.09 21.10 1.52
CA THR A 143 -4.01 21.44 2.45
C THR A 143 -2.64 21.39 1.75
N LEU A 144 -1.69 22.18 2.28
CA LEU A 144 -0.28 22.15 1.86
C LEU A 144 0.60 21.43 2.88
N SER A 145 0.03 20.80 3.91
CA SER A 145 0.79 20.12 4.97
C SER A 145 1.72 19.05 4.41
N ARG A 146 1.22 18.14 3.56
CA ARG A 146 2.03 17.08 2.93
C ARG A 146 3.05 17.64 1.95
N VAL A 147 2.70 18.68 1.19
CA VAL A 147 3.63 19.39 0.30
C VAL A 147 4.80 19.97 1.09
N PHE A 148 4.51 20.64 2.21
CA PHE A 148 5.54 21.22 3.06
C PHE A 148 6.32 20.16 3.84
N GLY A 149 5.70 19.05 4.21
CA GLY A 149 6.39 17.90 4.79
C GLY A 149 7.43 17.30 3.84
N ASN A 150 7.12 17.22 2.54
CA ASN A 150 8.03 16.66 1.53
C ASN A 150 9.09 17.66 1.05
N PHE A 151 8.74 18.93 0.86
CA PHE A 151 9.57 19.89 0.12
C PHE A 151 9.97 21.13 0.92
N THR A 152 9.44 21.32 2.13
CA THR A 152 9.36 22.59 2.86
C THR A 152 8.58 23.67 2.11
N ALA A 153 8.05 24.66 2.84
CA ALA A 153 7.36 25.78 2.21
C ALA A 153 8.30 26.57 1.27
N SER A 154 9.54 26.83 1.70
CA SER A 154 10.48 27.62 0.91
C SER A 154 10.94 26.89 -0.35
N GLY A 155 11.27 25.60 -0.26
CA GLY A 155 11.63 24.79 -1.43
C GLY A 155 10.49 24.70 -2.43
N PHE A 156 9.26 24.42 -1.97
CA PHE A 156 8.09 24.36 -2.83
C PHE A 156 7.83 25.69 -3.55
N PHE A 157 7.77 26.81 -2.84
CA PHE A 157 7.51 28.11 -3.47
C PHE A 157 8.66 28.58 -4.37
N ALA A 158 9.92 28.26 -4.04
CA ALA A 158 11.05 28.52 -4.91
C ALA A 158 10.94 27.73 -6.23
N SER A 159 10.44 26.50 -6.18
CA SER A 159 10.18 25.71 -7.38
C SER A 159 9.11 26.35 -8.29
N LEU A 160 8.01 26.82 -7.72
CA LEU A 160 6.96 27.51 -8.46
C LEU A 160 7.47 28.80 -9.09
N LEU A 161 8.24 29.59 -8.32
CA LEU A 161 8.87 30.80 -8.84
C LEU A 161 9.85 30.50 -9.98
N GLY A 162 10.66 29.45 -9.84
CA GLY A 162 11.56 28.95 -10.88
C GLY A 162 10.81 28.63 -12.17
N MET A 163 9.67 27.93 -12.08
CA MET A 163 8.83 27.64 -13.24
C MET A 163 8.25 28.92 -13.86
N LEU A 164 7.74 29.86 -13.06
CA LEU A 164 7.22 31.14 -13.58
C LEU A 164 8.30 31.93 -14.34
N VAL A 165 9.53 31.95 -13.82
CA VAL A 165 10.67 32.58 -14.51
C VAL A 165 11.02 31.85 -15.80
N LEU A 166 11.00 30.50 -15.80
CA LEU A 166 11.23 29.72 -17.01
C LEU A 166 10.12 29.93 -18.06
N ILE A 167 8.86 30.06 -17.67
CA ILE A 167 7.74 30.40 -18.57
C ILE A 167 8.00 31.76 -19.22
N ALA A 168 8.32 32.78 -18.43
CA ALA A 168 8.61 34.11 -18.94
C ALA A 168 9.81 34.11 -19.90
N ASN A 169 10.82 33.28 -19.64
CA ASN A 169 11.97 33.10 -20.52
C ASN A 169 11.63 32.35 -21.80
N ALA A 170 10.80 31.30 -21.73
CA ALA A 170 10.39 30.51 -22.88
C ALA A 170 9.62 31.34 -23.92
N VAL A 171 8.81 32.31 -23.48
CA VAL A 171 8.10 33.24 -24.38
C VAL A 171 9.03 34.24 -25.05
N ARG A 172 10.13 34.66 -24.38
CA ARG A 172 11.03 35.71 -24.89
C ARG A 172 12.19 35.17 -25.72
N LYS A 173 12.85 34.12 -25.22
CA LYS A 173 14.04 33.49 -25.79
C LYS A 173 13.98 31.99 -25.44
N PRO A 174 13.19 31.20 -26.17
CA PRO A 174 13.08 29.76 -25.91
C PRO A 174 14.44 29.12 -26.11
N LYS A 175 15.04 28.64 -25.01
CA LYS A 175 16.24 27.81 -25.05
C LYS A 175 15.84 26.36 -24.83
N PRO A 176 16.28 25.40 -25.67
CA PRO A 176 15.83 24.01 -25.59
C PRO A 176 15.98 23.39 -24.20
N GLU A 177 17.09 23.67 -23.51
CA GLU A 177 17.37 23.14 -22.17
C GLU A 177 16.43 23.73 -21.10
N LYS A 178 16.01 24.99 -21.23
CA LYS A 178 15.07 25.64 -20.31
C LYS A 178 13.65 25.15 -20.53
N VAL A 179 13.27 24.93 -21.80
CA VAL A 179 11.97 24.36 -22.17
C VAL A 179 11.85 22.93 -21.65
N LEU A 180 12.93 22.13 -21.74
CA LEU A 180 12.97 20.79 -21.18
C LEU A 180 12.67 20.78 -19.68
N VAL A 181 13.41 21.58 -18.91
CA VAL A 181 13.22 21.66 -17.45
C VAL A 181 11.81 22.15 -17.10
N LEU A 182 11.27 23.11 -17.85
CA LEU A 182 9.92 23.61 -17.63
C LEU A 182 8.86 22.53 -17.89
N VAL A 183 8.88 21.89 -19.07
CA VAL A 183 7.90 20.86 -19.45
C VAL A 183 7.96 19.69 -18.48
N TRP A 184 9.17 19.25 -18.13
CA TRP A 184 9.36 18.18 -17.16
C TRP A 184 8.80 18.56 -15.78
N SER A 185 9.11 19.75 -15.27
CA SER A 185 8.65 20.20 -13.95
C SER A 185 7.13 20.36 -13.87
N VAL A 186 6.49 20.87 -14.92
CA VAL A 186 5.03 20.99 -14.97
C VAL A 186 4.38 19.62 -14.97
N LEU A 187 4.90 18.66 -15.74
CA LEU A 187 4.34 17.30 -15.77
C LEU A 187 4.46 16.59 -14.41
N ILE A 188 5.62 16.68 -13.75
CA ILE A 188 5.81 16.06 -12.44
C ILE A 188 5.03 16.78 -11.33
N LEU A 189 4.83 18.11 -11.44
CA LEU A 189 3.89 18.82 -10.55
C LEU A 189 2.46 18.27 -10.69
N PHE A 190 2.02 17.96 -11.91
CA PHE A 190 0.71 17.34 -12.13
C PHE A 190 0.65 15.89 -11.63
N THR A 191 1.74 15.12 -11.67
CA THR A 191 1.71 13.75 -11.10
C THR A 191 1.48 13.78 -9.60
N ILE A 192 2.10 14.73 -8.87
CA ILE A 192 1.91 14.85 -7.41
C ILE A 192 0.52 15.39 -7.05
N TYR A 193 -0.12 16.15 -7.95
CA TYR A 193 -1.53 16.50 -7.79
C TYR A 193 -2.42 15.27 -7.75
N GLY A 194 -2.17 14.30 -8.64
CA GLY A 194 -2.87 13.02 -8.60
C GLY A 194 -2.54 12.25 -7.32
N GLN A 195 -1.26 12.00 -7.08
CA GLN A 195 -0.82 11.01 -6.07
C GLN A 195 0.50 11.40 -5.38
N ASN A 196 0.53 11.29 -4.06
CA ASN A 196 1.69 11.60 -3.22
C ASN A 196 2.92 10.74 -3.53
N ARG A 197 2.75 9.52 -4.04
CA ARG A 197 3.84 8.59 -4.37
C ARG A 197 4.83 9.18 -5.38
N PHE A 198 4.41 10.13 -6.21
CA PHE A 198 5.31 10.78 -7.17
C PHE A 198 6.11 11.95 -6.58
N ALA A 199 5.98 12.23 -5.27
CA ALA A 199 6.65 13.33 -4.60
C ALA A 199 8.18 13.24 -4.71
N TYR A 200 8.74 12.03 -4.65
CA TYR A 200 10.19 11.85 -4.79
C TYR A 200 10.70 12.25 -6.18
N TYR A 201 9.91 12.09 -7.26
CA TYR A 201 10.29 12.63 -8.57
C TYR A 201 10.29 14.16 -8.55
N TYR A 202 9.27 14.78 -7.95
CA TYR A 202 9.19 16.24 -7.90
C TYR A 202 10.30 16.86 -7.03
N SER A 203 10.84 16.12 -6.06
CA SER A 203 11.96 16.58 -5.22
C SER A 203 13.18 17.01 -6.06
N ILE A 204 13.42 16.33 -7.18
CA ILE A 204 14.52 16.65 -8.11
C ILE A 204 14.24 17.99 -8.80
N ASN A 205 13.01 18.18 -9.28
CA ASN A 205 12.56 19.44 -9.88
C ASN A 205 12.64 20.59 -8.90
N VAL A 206 12.16 20.39 -7.66
CA VAL A 206 12.25 21.38 -6.58
C VAL A 206 13.70 21.79 -6.34
N SER A 207 14.62 20.83 -6.28
CA SER A 207 16.04 21.08 -6.07
C SER A 207 16.66 21.89 -7.21
N ILE A 208 16.42 21.49 -8.46
CA ILE A 208 16.95 22.17 -9.66
C ILE A 208 16.39 23.59 -9.77
N LEU A 209 15.07 23.76 -9.58
CA LEU A 209 14.43 25.06 -9.70
C LEU A 209 14.81 26.00 -8.56
N SER A 210 14.97 25.48 -7.34
CA SER A 210 15.48 26.27 -6.20
C SER A 210 16.92 26.70 -6.42
N ALA A 211 17.78 25.81 -6.91
CA ALA A 211 19.16 26.14 -7.30
C ALA A 211 19.19 27.17 -8.45
N TYR A 212 18.27 27.06 -9.41
CA TYR A 212 18.12 28.02 -10.50
C TYR A 212 17.78 29.42 -9.97
N ILE A 213 16.82 29.54 -9.04
CA ILE A 213 16.51 30.82 -8.37
C ILE A 213 17.71 31.34 -7.57
N GLY A 214 18.40 30.48 -6.81
CA GLY A 214 19.62 30.86 -6.11
C GLY A 214 20.71 31.40 -7.04
N GLY A 215 20.90 30.75 -8.19
CA GLY A 215 21.83 31.20 -9.24
C GLY A 215 21.45 32.57 -9.81
N LEU A 216 20.16 32.82 -10.07
CA LEU A 216 19.69 34.13 -10.53
C LEU A 216 19.91 35.24 -9.49
N LEU A 217 19.75 34.93 -8.20
CA LEU A 217 20.04 35.88 -7.12
C LEU A 217 21.54 36.22 -7.07
N LEU A 218 22.42 35.23 -7.22
CA LEU A 218 23.86 35.42 -7.29
C LEU A 218 24.28 36.23 -8.52
N GLU A 219 23.67 35.97 -9.68
CA GLU A 219 23.90 36.73 -10.90
C GLU A 219 23.53 38.21 -10.72
N LYS A 220 22.41 38.49 -10.04
CA LYS A 220 21.94 39.86 -9.75
C LYS A 220 22.94 40.66 -8.93
N VAL A 221 23.67 40.03 -8.02
CA VAL A 221 24.75 40.65 -7.21
C VAL A 221 26.14 40.48 -7.83
N LYS A 222 26.20 40.13 -9.13
CA LYS A 222 27.43 39.97 -9.92
C LYS A 222 28.45 39.06 -9.23
N TRP A 223 27.99 37.92 -8.72
CA TRP A 223 28.83 36.96 -8.02
C TRP A 223 30.01 36.47 -8.88
N ASN A 224 29.82 36.34 -10.20
CA ASN A 224 30.89 35.93 -11.12
C ASN A 224 32.10 36.89 -11.10
N GLU A 225 31.86 38.21 -11.04
CA GLU A 225 32.94 39.20 -10.94
C GLU A 225 33.72 39.06 -9.62
N LEU A 226 33.03 38.66 -8.54
CA LEU A 226 33.65 38.41 -7.24
C LEU A 226 34.46 37.11 -7.25
N ASP A 227 33.95 36.04 -7.87
CA ASP A 227 34.63 34.75 -8.02
C ASP A 227 35.91 34.88 -8.86
N GLU A 228 35.87 35.62 -9.97
CA GLU A 228 37.07 35.92 -10.76
C GLU A 228 38.11 36.71 -9.94
N LYS A 229 37.67 37.71 -9.17
CA LYS A 229 38.55 38.46 -8.25
C LYS A 229 39.15 37.57 -7.17
N PHE A 230 38.37 36.62 -6.64
CA PHE A 230 38.86 35.65 -5.67
C PHE A 230 39.97 34.79 -6.27
N LYS A 231 39.72 34.16 -7.42
CA LYS A 231 40.68 33.27 -8.11
C LYS A 231 41.98 33.98 -8.53
N SER A 232 41.89 35.27 -8.87
CA SER A 232 43.05 36.08 -9.25
C SER A 232 43.84 36.60 -8.04
N THR A 233 43.16 36.96 -6.94
CA THR A 233 43.79 37.63 -5.79
C THR A 233 44.22 36.65 -4.70
N VAL A 234 43.46 35.58 -4.45
CA VAL A 234 43.71 34.63 -3.36
C VAL A 234 44.50 33.44 -3.91
N LYS A 235 45.78 33.35 -3.57
CA LYS A 235 46.66 32.21 -3.91
C LYS A 235 47.03 31.38 -2.69
N SER A 236 46.92 31.97 -1.50
CA SER A 236 47.16 31.33 -0.22
C SER A 236 46.16 31.83 0.85
N PRO A 237 46.00 31.12 1.98
CA PRO A 237 45.14 31.58 3.07
C PRO A 237 45.50 32.97 3.63
N ALA A 238 46.76 33.43 3.47
CA ALA A 238 47.20 34.75 3.91
C ALA A 238 46.59 35.91 3.11
N ASP A 239 46.10 35.65 1.89
CA ASP A 239 45.52 36.67 1.00
C ASP A 239 44.03 36.96 1.31
N ILE A 240 43.39 36.10 2.10
CA ILE A 240 41.96 36.16 2.42
C ILE A 240 41.57 37.52 3.05
N PRO A 241 42.27 38.06 4.06
CA PRO A 241 41.91 39.36 4.64
C PRO A 241 41.95 40.51 3.63
N GLY A 242 42.86 40.45 2.65
CA GLY A 242 42.93 41.42 1.56
C GLY A 242 41.73 41.31 0.62
N PHE A 243 41.29 40.09 0.32
CA PHE A 243 40.13 39.83 -0.52
C PHE A 243 38.81 40.29 0.10
N LEU A 244 38.64 40.21 1.43
CA LEU A 244 37.41 40.62 2.11
C LEU A 244 37.01 42.07 1.80
N LYS A 245 37.95 42.93 1.39
CA LYS A 245 37.68 44.32 0.96
C LYS A 245 36.89 44.42 -0.35
N PHE A 246 36.88 43.37 -1.17
CA PHE A 246 36.11 43.32 -2.43
C PHE A 246 34.68 42.82 -2.23
N LEU A 247 34.34 42.31 -1.04
CA LEU A 247 32.99 41.86 -0.73
C LEU A 247 32.04 43.05 -0.58
N ARG A 248 30.92 43.00 -1.30
CA ARG A 248 29.82 43.95 -1.13
C ARG A 248 28.81 43.39 -0.15
N VAL A 249 28.21 44.26 0.67
CA VAL A 249 27.18 43.88 1.64
C VAL A 249 26.02 43.13 0.98
N GLU A 250 25.59 43.56 -0.21
CA GLU A 250 24.54 42.88 -1.00
C GLU A 250 24.86 41.42 -1.33
N GLN A 251 26.14 41.09 -1.57
CA GLN A 251 26.58 39.72 -1.87
C GLN A 251 26.50 38.84 -0.63
N VAL A 252 26.95 39.35 0.51
CA VAL A 252 26.86 38.67 1.81
C VAL A 252 25.40 38.44 2.20
N LEU A 253 24.55 39.46 2.08
CA LEU A 253 23.12 39.35 2.37
C LEU A 253 22.41 38.36 1.44
N THR A 254 22.80 38.31 0.15
CA THR A 254 22.23 37.36 -0.81
C THR A 254 22.59 35.92 -0.47
N VAL A 255 23.86 35.65 -0.14
CA VAL A 255 24.28 34.32 0.31
C VAL A 255 23.57 33.94 1.61
N LEU A 256 23.48 34.86 2.57
CA LEU A 256 22.75 34.63 3.81
C LEU A 256 21.27 34.33 3.56
N ALA A 257 20.61 35.06 2.65
CA ALA A 257 19.24 34.80 2.27
C ALA A 257 19.06 33.42 1.63
N ILE A 258 19.96 33.01 0.73
CA ILE A 258 19.95 31.66 0.14
C ILE A 258 20.10 30.60 1.25
N VAL A 259 21.06 30.78 2.17
CA VAL A 259 21.29 29.84 3.26
C VAL A 259 20.07 29.75 4.18
N VAL A 260 19.55 30.88 4.66
CA VAL A 260 18.46 30.92 5.65
C VAL A 260 17.12 30.51 5.06
N VAL A 261 16.84 30.85 3.79
CA VAL A 261 15.54 30.60 3.16
C VAL A 261 15.51 29.28 2.40
N LEU A 262 16.53 28.97 1.59
CA LEU A 262 16.52 27.81 0.69
C LEU A 262 17.22 26.58 1.27
N ILE A 263 18.25 26.74 2.10
CA ILE A 263 19.07 25.62 2.57
C ILE A 263 18.69 25.18 3.99
N TYR A 264 18.64 26.10 4.94
CA TYR A 264 18.48 25.79 6.36
C TYR A 264 17.15 25.07 6.70
N PRO A 265 15.98 25.48 6.16
CA PRO A 265 14.72 24.79 6.44
C PRO A 265 14.74 23.35 5.91
N VAL A 266 15.26 23.15 4.70
CA VAL A 266 15.36 21.84 4.06
C VAL A 266 16.31 20.94 4.84
N TYR A 267 17.47 21.46 5.23
CA TYR A 267 18.43 20.73 6.06
C TYR A 267 17.81 20.32 7.40
N GLY A 268 17.12 21.24 8.08
CA GLY A 268 16.46 20.97 9.36
C GLY A 268 15.41 19.86 9.25
N SER A 269 14.51 19.94 8.27
CA SER A 269 13.51 18.90 8.00
C SER A 269 14.13 17.56 7.62
N ALA A 270 15.16 17.57 6.77
CA ALA A 270 15.85 16.34 6.35
C ALA A 270 16.54 15.64 7.54
N MET A 271 17.20 16.39 8.43
CA MET A 271 17.87 15.82 9.60
C MET A 271 16.88 15.16 10.56
N GLU A 272 15.68 15.71 10.74
CA GLU A 272 14.64 15.03 11.54
C GLU A 272 14.18 13.72 10.90
N LEU A 273 13.89 13.71 9.60
CA LEU A 273 13.43 12.51 8.90
C LEU A 273 14.48 11.38 8.92
N THR A 274 15.76 11.69 9.02
CA THR A 274 16.84 10.70 9.09
C THR A 274 17.01 10.02 10.45
N LYS A 275 16.30 10.46 11.50
CA LYS A 275 16.44 9.86 12.85
C LYS A 275 15.74 8.52 13.00
N GLY A 276 14.74 8.23 12.17
CA GLY A 276 13.95 7.01 12.21
C GLY A 276 14.18 6.14 10.98
N THR A 277 14.05 4.82 11.18
CA THR A 277 13.92 3.84 10.10
C THR A 277 12.54 3.21 10.19
N GLY A 278 11.89 2.95 9.06
CA GLY A 278 10.69 2.11 9.02
C GLY A 278 11.02 0.62 9.12
N GLY A 279 10.03 -0.23 8.86
CA GLY A 279 10.14 -1.68 8.91
C GLY A 279 9.16 -2.30 9.91
N PRO A 280 9.15 -3.64 10.05
CA PRO A 280 8.36 -4.30 11.07
C PRO A 280 8.84 -3.90 12.46
N ASP A 281 7.90 -3.68 13.36
CA ASP A 281 8.20 -3.46 14.77
C ASP A 281 8.56 -4.77 15.49
N GLY A 282 8.91 -4.67 16.78
CA GLY A 282 9.26 -5.83 17.59
C GLY A 282 8.19 -6.93 17.58
N PRO A 283 6.91 -6.60 17.85
CA PRO A 283 5.79 -7.55 17.78
C PRO A 283 5.66 -8.29 16.45
N TRP A 284 5.74 -7.59 15.31
CA TRP A 284 5.65 -8.25 14.01
C TRP A 284 6.87 -9.12 13.69
N ILE A 285 8.08 -8.73 14.10
CA ILE A 285 9.28 -9.58 13.98
C ILE A 285 9.11 -10.86 14.80
N GLU A 286 8.68 -10.73 16.05
CA GLU A 286 8.42 -11.86 16.95
C GLU A 286 7.38 -12.82 16.36
N THR A 287 6.24 -12.28 15.92
CA THR A 287 5.15 -13.05 15.27
C THR A 287 5.67 -13.85 14.09
N CYS A 288 6.44 -13.23 13.20
CA CYS A 288 6.98 -13.91 12.03
C CYS A 288 7.98 -15.01 12.41
N LEU A 289 8.87 -14.75 13.39
CA LEU A 289 9.79 -15.77 13.89
C LEU A 289 9.05 -16.93 14.57
N TRP A 290 7.94 -16.64 15.24
CA TRP A 290 7.07 -17.65 15.82
C TRP A 290 6.44 -18.52 14.73
N LEU A 291 5.83 -17.93 13.69
CA LEU A 291 5.27 -18.69 12.56
C LEU A 291 6.29 -19.65 11.98
N LYS A 292 7.50 -19.15 11.71
CA LYS A 292 8.58 -19.94 11.13
C LYS A 292 8.94 -21.16 11.99
N SER A 293 8.90 -21.03 13.31
CA SER A 293 9.44 -22.00 14.26
C SER A 293 8.40 -22.95 14.85
N TYR A 294 7.13 -22.54 14.92
CA TYR A 294 6.08 -23.25 15.66
C TYR A 294 4.89 -23.69 14.80
N THR A 295 4.90 -23.43 13.50
CA THR A 295 3.90 -23.96 12.55
C THR A 295 4.51 -25.02 11.63
N PRO A 296 3.71 -25.97 11.09
CA PRO A 296 4.19 -26.99 10.17
C PRO A 296 4.93 -26.41 8.96
N ASP A 297 5.79 -27.22 8.33
CA ASP A 297 6.45 -26.80 7.09
C ASP A 297 5.43 -26.88 5.93
N PRO A 298 5.21 -25.81 5.14
CA PRO A 298 4.29 -25.86 4.01
C PRO A 298 4.79 -26.77 2.86
N GLY A 299 6.01 -27.30 2.92
CA GLY A 299 6.57 -28.22 1.92
C GLY A 299 7.17 -27.50 0.71
N MET A 300 7.41 -26.19 0.81
CA MET A 300 7.93 -25.34 -0.27
C MET A 300 9.33 -24.83 0.08
N ASP A 301 10.30 -24.99 -0.83
CA ASP A 301 11.63 -24.43 -0.66
C ASP A 301 11.60 -22.90 -0.87
N TYR A 302 11.84 -22.14 0.19
CA TYR A 302 11.87 -20.68 0.13
C TYR A 302 12.85 -20.12 -0.92
N ASN A 303 13.99 -20.77 -1.15
CA ASN A 303 14.98 -20.33 -2.15
C ASN A 303 14.87 -21.10 -3.47
N GLY A 304 13.79 -21.85 -3.65
CA GLY A 304 13.51 -22.61 -4.86
C GLY A 304 13.32 -21.70 -6.08
N ILE A 305 13.68 -22.21 -7.25
CA ILE A 305 13.36 -21.55 -8.53
C ILE A 305 12.08 -22.18 -9.03
N TYR A 306 11.03 -21.37 -9.13
CA TYR A 306 9.70 -21.80 -9.55
C TYR A 306 9.40 -21.28 -10.96
N GLU A 307 8.82 -22.13 -11.79
CA GLU A 307 8.27 -21.73 -13.08
C GLU A 307 6.87 -21.16 -12.88
N ALA A 308 6.57 -20.07 -13.57
CA ALA A 308 5.22 -19.52 -13.57
C ALA A 308 4.25 -20.53 -14.21
N PRO A 309 3.05 -20.75 -13.63
CA PRO A 309 2.05 -21.59 -14.27
C PRO A 309 1.61 -20.98 -15.61
N GLU A 310 1.13 -21.82 -16.53
CA GLU A 310 0.54 -21.34 -17.78
C GLU A 310 -0.65 -20.40 -17.51
N ASP A 311 -0.90 -19.44 -18.39
CA ASP A 311 -1.99 -18.48 -18.26
C ASP A 311 -3.33 -19.16 -17.93
N GLY A 312 -3.94 -18.75 -16.82
CA GLY A 312 -5.22 -19.27 -16.35
C GLY A 312 -5.14 -20.58 -15.55
N LYS A 313 -3.93 -21.13 -15.33
CA LYS A 313 -3.70 -22.24 -14.41
C LYS A 313 -3.18 -21.75 -13.07
N LEU A 314 -3.52 -22.50 -12.02
CA LEU A 314 -2.98 -22.28 -10.68
C LEU A 314 -1.58 -22.87 -10.56
N PHE A 315 -0.85 -22.38 -9.58
CA PHE A 315 0.40 -23.00 -9.17
C PHE A 315 0.11 -24.35 -8.51
N ASP A 316 0.92 -25.37 -8.85
CA ASP A 316 0.77 -26.72 -8.30
C ASP A 316 1.47 -26.83 -6.95
N TYR A 317 0.76 -26.42 -5.90
CA TYR A 317 1.25 -26.50 -4.52
C TYR A 317 1.31 -27.96 -4.01
N PRO A 318 2.25 -28.32 -3.12
CA PRO A 318 2.21 -29.60 -2.42
C PRO A 318 0.97 -29.68 -1.50
N ASP A 319 0.55 -30.89 -1.13
CA ASP A 319 -0.62 -31.12 -0.25
C ASP A 319 -0.45 -30.49 1.15
N SER A 320 0.79 -30.34 1.61
CA SER A 320 1.13 -29.69 2.88
C SER A 320 1.02 -28.15 2.85
N ALA A 321 0.79 -27.55 1.68
CA ALA A 321 0.78 -26.10 1.54
C ALA A 321 -0.49 -25.48 2.13
N TYR A 322 -0.30 -24.39 2.87
CA TYR A 322 -1.40 -23.61 3.45
C TYR A 322 -1.09 -22.12 3.42
N GLY A 323 -2.13 -21.29 3.35
CA GLY A 323 -2.04 -19.83 3.39
C GLY A 323 -2.03 -19.23 4.81
N ILE A 324 -1.55 -17.99 4.90
CA ILE A 324 -1.67 -17.12 6.07
C ILE A 324 -2.54 -15.91 5.70
N MET A 325 -3.72 -15.82 6.32
CA MET A 325 -4.63 -14.70 6.15
C MET A 325 -4.23 -13.55 7.06
N SER A 326 -3.95 -12.39 6.47
CA SER A 326 -3.69 -11.15 7.18
C SER A 326 -4.02 -9.97 6.27
N TRP A 327 -3.90 -8.74 6.78
CA TRP A 327 -4.02 -7.56 5.93
C TRP A 327 -2.83 -7.45 4.98
N TRP A 328 -3.08 -6.93 3.77
CA TRP A 328 -2.10 -6.96 2.67
C TRP A 328 -0.80 -6.21 2.97
N ASP A 329 -0.81 -5.23 3.87
CA ASP A 329 0.38 -4.51 4.35
C ASP A 329 1.48 -5.46 4.86
N TYR A 330 1.10 -6.60 5.45
CA TYR A 330 2.00 -7.47 6.21
C TYR A 330 2.53 -8.67 5.40
N GLY A 331 2.03 -8.87 4.17
CA GLY A 331 2.36 -10.06 3.37
C GLY A 331 3.86 -10.26 3.16
N HIS A 332 4.61 -9.18 2.88
CA HIS A 332 6.07 -9.30 2.74
C HIS A 332 6.77 -9.71 4.04
N TRP A 333 6.27 -9.33 5.21
CA TRP A 333 6.88 -9.73 6.48
C TRP A 333 6.62 -11.21 6.76
N ILE A 334 5.38 -11.66 6.54
CA ILE A 334 4.98 -13.07 6.64
C ILE A 334 5.83 -13.94 5.68
N GLU A 335 6.01 -13.49 4.44
CA GLU A 335 6.80 -14.20 3.44
C GLU A 335 8.29 -14.22 3.78
N THR A 336 8.89 -13.04 4.01
CA THR A 336 10.36 -12.92 4.08
C THR A 336 10.94 -13.29 5.44
N ILE A 337 10.23 -12.99 6.54
CA ILE A 337 10.67 -13.29 7.90
C ILE A 337 10.02 -14.58 8.37
N GLY A 338 8.70 -14.70 8.17
CA GLY A 338 7.92 -15.86 8.59
C GLY A 338 8.10 -17.09 7.75
N GLN A 339 8.58 -16.95 6.49
CA GLN A 339 8.73 -18.05 5.55
C GLN A 339 7.45 -18.90 5.44
N ARG A 340 6.31 -18.20 5.37
CA ARG A 340 4.98 -18.77 5.12
C ARG A 340 4.30 -17.99 3.99
N MET A 341 3.25 -18.55 3.40
CA MET A 341 2.63 -18.03 2.19
C MET A 341 1.48 -17.08 2.55
N PRO A 342 1.63 -15.74 2.42
CA PRO A 342 0.55 -14.82 2.72
C PRO A 342 -0.54 -14.89 1.63
N ASN A 343 -1.81 -14.87 2.02
CA ASN A 343 -2.91 -14.81 1.06
C ASN A 343 -3.03 -13.44 0.36
N SER A 344 -2.54 -12.38 1.02
CA SER A 344 -2.56 -11.01 0.50
C SER A 344 -1.21 -10.33 0.72
N ASN A 345 -0.82 -9.39 -0.16
CA ASN A 345 0.52 -8.80 -0.11
C ASN A 345 0.60 -7.32 -0.54
N PRO A 346 1.72 -6.62 -0.25
CA PRO A 346 1.91 -5.21 -0.59
C PRO A 346 1.81 -4.84 -2.08
N PHE A 347 1.78 -5.82 -3.00
CA PHE A 347 1.43 -5.59 -4.40
C PHE A 347 -0.07 -5.36 -4.63
N GLN A 348 -0.87 -5.32 -3.55
CA GLN A 348 -2.34 -5.20 -3.55
C GLN A 348 -3.03 -6.41 -4.20
N ALA A 349 -2.39 -7.58 -4.11
CA ALA A 349 -2.97 -8.86 -4.48
C ALA A 349 -3.63 -9.52 -3.25
N GLY A 350 -4.69 -10.29 -3.48
CA GLY A 350 -5.37 -11.05 -2.42
C GLY A 350 -6.21 -10.23 -1.44
N ILE A 351 -6.44 -8.95 -1.71
CA ILE A 351 -7.28 -8.09 -0.86
C ILE A 351 -8.75 -8.52 -0.91
N GLY A 352 -9.21 -9.05 -2.03
CA GLY A 352 -10.64 -9.28 -2.26
C GLY A 352 -11.41 -7.97 -2.42
N GLY A 353 -12.73 -8.02 -2.21
CA GLY A 353 -13.60 -6.86 -2.23
C GLY A 353 -14.19 -6.57 -3.61
N ARG A 354 -14.45 -5.28 -3.88
CA ARG A 354 -15.09 -4.79 -5.11
C ARG A 354 -14.29 -3.62 -5.70
N ARG A 355 -14.38 -3.38 -7.00
CA ARG A 355 -13.55 -2.36 -7.67
C ARG A 355 -14.31 -1.14 -8.15
N GLY A 356 -15.53 -1.30 -8.64
CA GLY A 356 -16.29 -0.22 -9.29
C GLY A 356 -17.60 0.14 -8.60
N SER A 357 -18.35 -0.85 -8.11
CA SER A 357 -19.69 -0.61 -7.57
C SER A 357 -20.13 -1.66 -6.54
N MET A 358 -21.18 -1.34 -5.79
CA MET A 358 -21.81 -2.29 -4.86
C MET A 358 -22.56 -3.44 -5.51
N GLU A 359 -22.84 -3.33 -6.81
CA GLU A 359 -23.52 -4.37 -7.59
C GLU A 359 -22.56 -5.50 -8.01
N GLU A 360 -21.25 -5.27 -7.90
CA GLU A 360 -20.23 -6.29 -8.19
C GLU A 360 -20.23 -7.40 -7.13
N GLU A 361 -19.90 -8.61 -7.58
CA GLU A 361 -19.64 -9.74 -6.70
C GLU A 361 -18.46 -9.42 -5.77
N ASN A 362 -18.65 -9.67 -4.47
CA ASN A 362 -17.63 -9.42 -3.47
C ASN A 362 -16.57 -10.54 -3.54
N GLN A 363 -15.40 -10.23 -4.07
CA GLN A 363 -14.37 -11.24 -4.29
C GLN A 363 -13.72 -11.67 -2.97
N PRO A 364 -13.45 -12.96 -2.76
CA PRO A 364 -12.82 -13.43 -1.52
C PRO A 364 -11.40 -12.88 -1.37
N GLY A 365 -11.03 -12.54 -0.14
CA GLY A 365 -9.70 -12.05 0.21
C GLY A 365 -9.66 -11.44 1.61
N SER A 366 -8.57 -10.74 1.93
CA SER A 366 -8.37 -10.21 3.28
C SER A 366 -9.44 -9.22 3.72
N SER A 367 -9.85 -8.29 2.85
CA SER A 367 -10.88 -7.29 3.20
C SER A 367 -12.20 -7.96 3.55
N THR A 368 -12.71 -8.84 2.70
CA THR A 368 -14.00 -9.52 2.90
C THR A 368 -13.97 -10.46 4.10
N PHE A 369 -12.83 -11.12 4.36
CA PHE A 369 -12.67 -11.95 5.54
C PHE A 369 -12.78 -11.13 6.83
N PHE A 370 -11.98 -10.06 6.98
CA PHE A 370 -11.94 -9.28 8.21
C PHE A 370 -13.19 -8.43 8.46
N THR A 371 -13.94 -8.09 7.39
CA THR A 371 -15.22 -7.36 7.50
C THR A 371 -16.45 -8.27 7.57
N ALA A 372 -16.29 -9.59 7.38
CA ALA A 372 -17.40 -10.54 7.44
C ALA A 372 -18.16 -10.40 8.77
N GLN A 373 -19.50 -10.44 8.71
CA GLN A 373 -20.39 -10.14 9.83
C GLN A 373 -20.71 -11.37 10.70
N SER A 374 -20.22 -12.54 10.31
CA SER A 374 -20.36 -13.80 11.04
C SER A 374 -19.14 -14.70 10.83
N GLU A 375 -18.98 -15.69 11.71
CA GLU A 375 -17.93 -16.71 11.55
C GLU A 375 -18.19 -17.55 10.28
N GLU A 376 -19.44 -17.85 10.00
CA GLU A 376 -19.86 -18.61 8.82
C GLU A 376 -19.48 -17.87 7.52
N GLU A 377 -19.81 -16.58 7.40
CA GLU A 377 -19.41 -15.76 6.25
C GLU A 377 -17.89 -15.64 6.11
N ALA A 378 -17.17 -15.47 7.22
CA ALA A 378 -15.71 -15.40 7.20
C ALA A 378 -15.09 -16.73 6.72
N THR A 379 -15.67 -17.86 7.13
CA THR A 379 -15.21 -19.20 6.75
C THR A 379 -15.48 -19.49 5.28
N GLU A 380 -16.65 -19.09 4.75
CA GLU A 380 -16.94 -19.17 3.31
C GLU A 380 -15.93 -18.38 2.48
N VAL A 381 -15.53 -17.18 2.94
CA VAL A 381 -14.48 -16.39 2.28
C VAL A 381 -13.14 -17.13 2.29
N LEU A 382 -12.77 -17.71 3.43
CA LEU A 382 -11.49 -18.39 3.62
C LEU A 382 -11.38 -19.66 2.76
N GLU A 383 -12.45 -20.46 2.70
CA GLU A 383 -12.55 -21.64 1.84
C GLU A 383 -12.54 -21.25 0.35
N ALA A 384 -13.11 -20.09 -0.02
CA ALA A 384 -13.14 -19.62 -1.40
C ALA A 384 -11.80 -19.05 -1.92
N ILE A 385 -10.77 -18.92 -1.07
CA ILE A 385 -9.46 -18.39 -1.50
C ILE A 385 -8.77 -19.32 -2.49
N HIS A 386 -8.83 -20.63 -2.23
CA HIS A 386 -8.26 -21.63 -3.11
C HIS A 386 -9.41 -22.42 -3.78
N PRO A 387 -9.43 -22.53 -5.12
CA PRO A 387 -10.54 -23.15 -5.82
C PRO A 387 -10.58 -24.69 -5.71
N ASP A 388 -9.50 -25.31 -5.20
CA ASP A 388 -9.48 -26.72 -4.82
C ASP A 388 -10.00 -26.87 -3.39
N PRO A 389 -11.17 -27.52 -3.18
CA PRO A 389 -11.76 -27.69 -1.85
C PRO A 389 -10.96 -28.62 -0.94
N GLU A 390 -10.04 -29.42 -1.48
CA GLU A 390 -9.16 -30.29 -0.70
C GLU A 390 -7.92 -29.54 -0.17
N LYS A 391 -7.73 -28.26 -0.54
CA LYS A 391 -6.63 -27.42 -0.05
C LYS A 391 -7.11 -26.35 0.90
N GLU A 392 -6.40 -26.22 2.02
CA GLU A 392 -6.64 -25.17 2.99
C GLU A 392 -6.23 -23.80 2.44
N GLY A 393 -7.22 -22.99 2.04
CA GLY A 393 -7.01 -21.63 1.55
C GLY A 393 -6.19 -20.77 2.52
N ALA A 394 -6.46 -20.89 3.82
CA ALA A 394 -5.60 -20.39 4.88
C ALA A 394 -5.70 -21.28 6.13
N ARG A 395 -4.58 -21.58 6.76
CA ARG A 395 -4.57 -22.31 8.05
C ARG A 395 -4.41 -21.38 9.25
N TYR A 396 -3.74 -20.25 9.06
CA TYR A 396 -3.53 -19.26 10.12
C TYR A 396 -4.03 -17.89 9.73
N ILE A 397 -4.56 -17.18 10.72
CA ILE A 397 -5.10 -15.83 10.58
C ILE A 397 -4.31 -14.93 11.54
N ILE A 398 -3.76 -13.84 11.04
CA ILE A 398 -2.99 -12.88 11.84
C ILE A 398 -3.72 -11.55 11.85
N SER A 399 -4.07 -11.09 13.05
CA SER A 399 -4.64 -9.76 13.29
C SER A 399 -3.76 -8.98 14.23
N ASP A 400 -3.45 -7.74 13.87
CA ASP A 400 -2.86 -6.78 14.79
C ASP A 400 -3.87 -5.72 15.24
N ILE A 401 -3.43 -4.89 16.19
CA ILE A 401 -4.27 -3.84 16.74
C ILE A 401 -4.51 -2.69 15.75
N GLU A 402 -3.60 -2.47 14.79
CA GLU A 402 -3.82 -1.49 13.72
C GLU A 402 -4.98 -1.91 12.83
N MET A 403 -5.04 -3.19 12.44
CA MET A 403 -6.15 -3.82 11.72
C MET A 403 -7.47 -3.63 12.45
N ALA A 404 -7.51 -3.94 13.75
CA ALA A 404 -8.72 -3.82 14.54
C ALA A 404 -9.17 -2.35 14.72
N THR A 405 -8.24 -1.39 14.70
CA THR A 405 -8.56 0.02 14.97
C THR A 405 -8.32 0.91 13.74
N GLY A 406 -7.11 1.45 13.59
CA GLY A 406 -6.79 2.50 12.61
C GLY A 406 -6.90 2.11 11.15
N LYS A 407 -6.78 0.82 10.79
CA LYS A 407 -6.82 0.30 9.41
C LYS A 407 -8.16 -0.32 9.04
N PHE A 408 -9.06 -0.53 10.00
CA PHE A 408 -10.35 -1.17 9.70
C PHE A 408 -11.17 -0.43 8.64
N TYR A 409 -11.16 0.92 8.69
CA TYR A 409 -11.84 1.74 7.67
C TYR A 409 -11.32 1.47 6.25
N ALA A 410 -10.05 1.09 6.11
CA ALA A 410 -9.48 0.79 4.80
C ALA A 410 -10.07 -0.52 4.28
N MET A 411 -10.16 -1.55 5.13
CA MET A 411 -10.74 -2.84 4.77
C MET A 411 -12.17 -2.69 4.25
N THR A 412 -13.00 -1.91 4.93
CA THR A 412 -14.38 -1.64 4.50
C THR A 412 -14.43 -0.87 3.17
N ALA A 413 -13.54 0.09 2.96
CA ALA A 413 -13.43 0.81 1.69
C ALA A 413 -13.00 -0.06 0.51
N TRP A 414 -12.21 -1.13 0.73
CA TRP A 414 -11.90 -2.13 -0.31
C TRP A 414 -13.10 -3.01 -0.68
N THR A 415 -14.04 -3.20 0.23
CA THR A 415 -15.33 -3.86 -0.08
C THR A 415 -16.35 -2.92 -0.72
N LEU A 416 -16.09 -1.60 -0.70
CA LEU A 416 -17.01 -0.49 -1.02
C LEU A 416 -18.22 -0.35 -0.06
N ASP A 417 -18.26 -1.13 1.01
CA ASP A 417 -19.30 -1.10 2.04
C ASP A 417 -18.75 -0.46 3.32
N THR A 418 -18.85 0.86 3.42
CA THR A 418 -18.26 1.65 4.52
C THR A 418 -19.27 2.14 5.55
N GLU A 419 -20.57 2.01 5.27
CA GLU A 419 -21.62 2.62 6.07
C GLU A 419 -21.87 1.87 7.39
N GLY A 420 -22.24 2.60 8.44
CA GLY A 420 -22.76 1.99 9.66
C GLY A 420 -21.73 1.32 10.59
N TYR A 421 -20.45 1.22 10.22
CA TYR A 421 -19.40 0.69 11.11
C TYR A 421 -19.02 1.65 12.25
N TYR A 422 -19.13 2.96 12.02
CA TYR A 422 -18.85 4.00 13.01
C TYR A 422 -20.00 4.98 13.10
N GLN A 423 -20.24 5.53 14.29
CA GLN A 423 -21.27 6.53 14.53
C GLN A 423 -20.68 7.80 15.17
N PRO A 424 -21.08 9.00 14.70
CA PRO A 424 -20.61 10.25 15.28
C PRO A 424 -21.29 10.52 16.62
N TYR A 425 -20.49 10.78 17.65
CA TYR A 425 -20.91 11.13 18.99
C TYR A 425 -20.40 12.53 19.36
N TRP A 426 -21.32 13.42 19.74
CA TRP A 426 -20.97 14.78 20.13
C TRP A 426 -20.44 14.82 21.56
N THR A 427 -19.19 15.25 21.72
CA THR A 427 -18.51 15.33 23.04
C THR A 427 -18.70 16.66 23.76
N GLY A 428 -19.43 17.60 23.16
CA GLY A 428 -19.55 18.98 23.64
C GLY A 428 -18.62 19.96 22.93
N SER A 429 -17.46 19.49 22.45
CA SER A 429 -16.48 20.30 21.71
C SER A 429 -16.29 19.87 20.27
N ASP A 430 -16.36 18.57 20.00
CA ASP A 430 -16.20 18.00 18.65
C ASP A 430 -16.99 16.68 18.53
N TYR A 431 -17.14 16.20 17.30
CA TYR A 431 -17.63 14.86 17.01
C TYR A 431 -16.50 13.84 17.13
N GLN A 432 -16.71 12.81 17.94
CA GLN A 432 -15.87 11.60 17.95
C GLN A 432 -16.61 10.46 17.26
N TYR A 433 -15.93 9.73 16.39
CA TYR A 433 -16.52 8.57 15.72
C TYR A 433 -16.22 7.32 16.55
N LEU A 434 -17.27 6.70 17.06
CA LEU A 434 -17.17 5.49 17.90
C LEU A 434 -17.62 4.26 17.10
N PRO A 435 -17.02 3.09 17.33
CA PRO A 435 -17.44 1.84 16.69
C PRO A 435 -18.89 1.50 17.05
N SER A 436 -19.67 1.03 16.07
CA SER A 436 -21.05 0.59 16.25
C SER A 436 -21.15 -0.92 16.48
N THR A 437 -22.36 -1.44 16.69
CA THR A 437 -22.62 -2.88 16.74
C THR A 437 -22.11 -3.60 15.48
N ARG A 438 -22.29 -3.01 14.29
CA ARG A 438 -21.82 -3.54 13.01
C ARG A 438 -20.31 -3.76 12.96
N TYR A 439 -19.54 -2.85 13.58
CA TYR A 439 -18.11 -3.05 13.74
C TYR A 439 -17.80 -4.23 14.66
N PHE A 440 -18.49 -4.33 15.80
CA PHE A 440 -18.24 -5.41 16.76
C PHE A 440 -18.69 -6.79 16.23
N ASP A 441 -19.61 -6.83 15.27
CA ASP A 441 -20.00 -8.06 14.57
C ASP A 441 -18.95 -8.55 13.58
N SER A 442 -18.01 -7.69 13.17
CA SER A 442 -16.97 -8.03 12.19
C SER A 442 -15.98 -9.07 12.70
N MET A 443 -15.44 -9.88 11.78
CA MET A 443 -14.48 -10.92 12.12
C MET A 443 -13.20 -10.39 12.76
N VAL A 444 -12.69 -9.22 12.35
CA VAL A 444 -11.51 -8.61 13.00
C VAL A 444 -11.78 -8.28 14.48
N SER A 445 -13.00 -7.87 14.82
CA SER A 445 -13.38 -7.57 16.20
C SER A 445 -13.50 -8.84 17.02
N ARG A 446 -14.15 -9.87 16.46
CA ARG A 446 -14.28 -11.21 17.08
C ARG A 446 -12.92 -11.84 17.36
N LEU A 447 -12.00 -11.75 16.41
CA LEU A 447 -10.63 -12.24 16.57
C LEU A 447 -9.86 -11.37 17.56
N HIS A 448 -9.68 -10.08 17.27
CA HIS A 448 -8.71 -9.27 17.99
C HIS A 448 -9.25 -8.66 19.28
N LEU A 449 -10.45 -8.07 19.31
CA LEU A 449 -10.97 -7.44 20.53
C LEU A 449 -11.53 -8.47 21.52
N LEU A 450 -12.12 -9.55 21.00
CA LEU A 450 -12.79 -10.58 21.80
C LEU A 450 -11.96 -11.87 21.94
N ASP A 451 -10.70 -11.87 21.49
CA ASP A 451 -9.77 -13.01 21.61
C ASP A 451 -10.27 -14.32 20.99
N GLY A 452 -11.18 -14.23 20.01
CA GLY A 452 -11.84 -15.39 19.40
C GLY A 452 -12.86 -16.07 20.33
N ASN A 453 -13.29 -15.42 21.40
CA ASN A 453 -14.30 -15.98 22.31
C ASN A 453 -15.60 -16.31 21.55
N GLY A 454 -16.06 -17.55 21.71
CA GLY A 454 -17.28 -18.06 21.09
C GLY A 454 -17.15 -18.56 19.65
N LEU A 455 -15.99 -18.39 19.00
CA LEU A 455 -15.74 -18.95 17.67
C LEU A 455 -15.61 -20.48 17.75
N LYS A 456 -16.09 -21.18 16.73
CA LYS A 456 -16.11 -22.65 16.62
C LYS A 456 -14.86 -23.20 15.94
N HIS A 457 -14.33 -22.46 14.97
CA HIS A 457 -13.29 -22.90 14.05
C HIS A 457 -11.99 -22.12 14.19
N TYR A 458 -11.91 -21.11 15.05
CA TYR A 458 -10.73 -20.27 15.21
C TYR A 458 -10.24 -20.30 16.66
N ARG A 459 -8.98 -20.67 16.87
CA ARG A 459 -8.33 -20.66 18.19
C ARG A 459 -7.13 -19.73 18.19
N LEU A 460 -6.97 -18.92 19.25
CA LEU A 460 -5.75 -18.15 19.47
C LEU A 460 -4.61 -19.10 19.84
N VAL A 461 -3.54 -19.10 19.05
CA VAL A 461 -2.36 -19.98 19.26
C VAL A 461 -1.14 -19.24 19.77
N HIS A 462 -1.08 -17.93 19.54
CA HIS A 462 0.00 -17.05 19.99
C HIS A 462 -0.45 -15.59 20.06
N GLU A 463 0.08 -14.84 21.02
CA GLU A 463 0.00 -13.38 21.06
C GLU A 463 1.33 -12.77 21.50
N THR A 464 1.63 -11.57 21.00
CA THR A 464 2.81 -10.80 21.41
C THR A 464 2.53 -9.97 22.67
N TRP A 465 3.52 -9.19 23.11
CA TRP A 465 3.35 -8.21 24.18
C TRP A 465 2.30 -7.16 23.82
N ALA A 466 1.56 -6.71 24.84
CA ALA A 466 0.59 -5.62 24.73
C ALA A 466 1.29 -4.26 24.78
N TYR A 467 0.75 -3.30 24.02
CA TYR A 467 1.17 -1.90 24.05
C TYR A 467 -0.05 -1.03 24.30
N GLN A 468 0.17 0.19 24.79
CA GLN A 468 -0.92 1.13 24.99
C GLN A 468 -1.50 1.55 23.64
N THR A 469 -2.77 1.25 23.40
CA THR A 469 -3.45 1.55 22.14
C THR A 469 -4.85 2.14 22.36
N GLN A 470 -5.68 2.13 21.32
CA GLN A 470 -7.10 2.51 21.40
C GLN A 470 -8.00 1.34 21.80
N GLU A 471 -7.46 0.12 21.98
CA GLU A 471 -8.21 -1.10 22.25
C GLU A 471 -9.13 -0.98 23.47
N ALA A 472 -8.58 -0.47 24.59
CA ALA A 472 -9.34 -0.28 25.82
C ALA A 472 -10.58 0.60 25.61
N GLY A 473 -10.47 1.66 24.80
CA GLY A 473 -11.60 2.52 24.44
C GLY A 473 -12.65 1.80 23.60
N TYR A 474 -12.23 0.92 22.67
CA TYR A 474 -13.16 0.11 21.89
C TYR A 474 -13.91 -0.90 22.78
N LYS A 475 -13.19 -1.54 23.72
CA LYS A 475 -13.79 -2.47 24.70
C LYS A 475 -14.77 -1.78 25.65
N GLN A 476 -14.53 -0.53 26.03
CA GLN A 476 -15.49 0.29 26.79
C GLN A 476 -16.80 0.49 26.01
N VAL A 477 -16.69 0.84 24.73
CA VAL A 477 -17.88 0.98 23.86
C VAL A 477 -18.59 -0.35 23.70
N TYR A 478 -17.86 -1.46 23.53
CA TYR A 478 -18.44 -2.80 23.48
C TYR A 478 -19.23 -3.14 24.74
N ASN A 479 -18.63 -2.97 25.93
CA ASN A 479 -19.29 -3.20 27.22
C ASN A 479 -20.56 -2.36 27.36
N LEU A 480 -20.52 -1.09 26.94
CA LEU A 480 -21.67 -0.20 26.97
C LEU A 480 -22.81 -0.67 26.04
N LEU A 481 -22.49 -1.06 24.80
CA LEU A 481 -23.49 -1.46 23.80
C LEU A 481 -24.12 -2.82 24.11
N TYR A 482 -23.33 -3.77 24.57
CA TYR A 482 -23.76 -5.16 24.79
C TYR A 482 -24.11 -5.47 26.24
N GLY A 483 -23.94 -4.52 27.18
CA GLY A 483 -24.08 -4.79 28.62
C GLY A 483 -23.10 -5.86 29.12
N SER A 484 -21.96 -5.98 28.43
CA SER A 484 -20.93 -6.98 28.72
C SER A 484 -19.93 -6.47 29.77
N SER A 485 -18.97 -7.31 30.14
CA SER A 485 -17.92 -6.98 31.11
C SER A 485 -16.56 -7.53 30.68
N VAL A 486 -16.22 -7.40 29.39
CA VAL A 486 -14.89 -7.79 28.92
C VAL A 486 -13.82 -6.88 29.56
N PRO A 487 -12.64 -7.40 29.92
CA PRO A 487 -11.59 -6.60 30.53
C PRO A 487 -11.14 -5.43 29.64
N GLU A 488 -11.27 -4.19 30.12
CA GLU A 488 -10.93 -2.95 29.41
C GLU A 488 -9.42 -2.66 29.43
N VAL A 489 -8.62 -3.63 28.97
CA VAL A 489 -7.17 -3.55 28.90
C VAL A 489 -6.69 -3.89 27.49
N ASP A 490 -5.55 -3.31 27.13
CA ASP A 490 -4.84 -3.68 25.90
C ASP A 490 -4.36 -5.14 25.99
N SER A 491 -4.42 -5.82 24.86
CA SER A 491 -3.98 -7.21 24.67
C SER A 491 -2.80 -7.27 23.69
N GLY A 492 -2.33 -8.47 23.34
CA GLY A 492 -1.17 -8.62 22.46
C GLY A 492 -1.31 -7.84 21.16
N TYR A 493 -0.29 -7.05 20.82
CA TYR A 493 -0.29 -6.16 19.66
C TYR A 493 -0.54 -6.91 18.35
N VAL A 494 0.04 -8.10 18.20
CA VAL A 494 -0.26 -9.05 17.13
C VAL A 494 -0.76 -10.37 17.74
N LYS A 495 -1.76 -10.97 17.09
CA LYS A 495 -2.36 -12.25 17.48
C LYS A 495 -2.41 -13.19 16.29
N ILE A 496 -2.08 -14.46 16.53
CA ILE A 496 -2.16 -15.53 15.54
C ILE A 496 -3.25 -16.50 15.97
N PHE A 497 -4.20 -16.73 15.06
CA PHE A 497 -5.24 -17.72 15.19
C PHE A 497 -4.98 -18.86 14.21
N GLU A 498 -5.38 -20.07 14.57
CA GLU A 498 -5.42 -21.22 13.67
C GLU A 498 -6.87 -21.56 13.35
N TYR A 499 -7.14 -21.79 12.07
CA TYR A 499 -8.39 -22.34 11.58
C TYR A 499 -8.36 -23.86 11.72
N VAL A 500 -9.38 -24.42 12.37
CA VAL A 500 -9.52 -25.85 12.69
C VAL A 500 -10.95 -26.32 12.46
N MET A 501 -11.12 -27.61 12.17
CA MET A 501 -12.45 -28.22 12.07
C MET A 501 -13.24 -28.10 13.39
N GLY A 502 -12.55 -28.25 14.53
CA GLY A 502 -13.12 -28.13 15.87
C GLY A 502 -13.78 -29.43 16.34
N ALA A 503 -13.50 -29.85 17.58
CA ALA A 503 -14.04 -31.08 18.13
C ALA A 503 -15.53 -30.92 18.46
N LYS A 504 -16.33 -31.96 18.17
CA LYS A 504 -17.78 -31.96 18.41
C LYS A 504 -18.11 -32.56 19.77
N ILE A 505 -18.47 -31.74 20.74
CA ILE A 505 -18.90 -32.22 22.06
C ILE A 505 -20.42 -32.39 22.04
N THR A 506 -20.88 -33.64 22.15
CA THR A 506 -22.31 -34.00 22.09
C THR A 506 -22.79 -34.62 23.39
N GLY A 507 -24.05 -34.36 23.73
CA GLY A 507 -24.67 -34.93 24.93
C GLY A 507 -26.17 -34.74 24.96
N THR A 508 -26.78 -35.08 26.10
CA THR A 508 -28.22 -34.93 26.34
C THR A 508 -28.53 -34.10 27.59
N ALA A 509 -29.49 -33.20 27.49
CA ALA A 509 -30.07 -32.36 28.54
C ALA A 509 -31.61 -32.41 28.47
N SER A 510 -32.30 -31.66 29.33
CA SER A 510 -33.77 -31.57 29.24
C SER A 510 -34.17 -30.85 27.94
N PRO A 511 -35.27 -31.22 27.26
CA PRO A 511 -35.64 -30.58 25.99
C PRO A 511 -35.77 -29.05 26.09
N ASN A 512 -35.15 -28.33 25.14
CA ASN A 512 -35.05 -26.86 25.11
C ASN A 512 -34.31 -26.25 26.32
N GLU A 513 -33.49 -27.02 27.02
CA GLU A 513 -32.61 -26.51 28.07
C GLU A 513 -31.39 -25.82 27.45
N THR A 514 -31.04 -24.65 27.99
CA THR A 514 -29.81 -23.93 27.65
C THR A 514 -28.62 -24.64 28.26
N VAL A 515 -27.66 -24.97 27.42
CA VAL A 515 -26.39 -25.60 27.79
C VAL A 515 -25.27 -24.60 27.52
N ASN A 516 -24.35 -24.46 28.46
CA ASN A 516 -23.16 -23.62 28.31
C ASN A 516 -21.91 -24.47 28.38
N ILE A 517 -20.88 -24.09 27.64
CA ILE A 517 -19.54 -24.66 27.73
C ILE A 517 -18.54 -23.53 27.90
N ASN A 518 -17.61 -23.65 28.83
CA ASN A 518 -16.53 -22.69 28.97
C ASN A 518 -15.20 -23.31 29.40
N THR A 519 -14.13 -22.54 29.20
CA THR A 519 -12.81 -22.82 29.76
C THR A 519 -12.01 -21.52 29.85
N THR A 520 -11.00 -21.48 30.72
CA THR A 520 -10.07 -20.36 30.80
C THR A 520 -8.88 -20.61 29.89
N ILE A 521 -8.63 -19.70 28.96
CA ILE A 521 -7.44 -19.73 28.10
C ILE A 521 -6.30 -18.98 28.80
N LEU A 522 -5.11 -19.56 28.81
CA LEU A 522 -3.86 -18.96 29.28
C LEU A 522 -2.96 -18.73 28.06
N THR A 523 -2.54 -17.49 27.84
CA THR A 523 -1.68 -17.13 26.71
C THR A 523 -0.20 -17.27 27.04
N GLY A 524 0.66 -17.29 26.02
CA GLY A 524 2.12 -17.27 26.19
C GLY A 524 2.64 -16.06 26.97
N GLN A 525 1.86 -14.98 27.07
CA GLN A 525 2.16 -13.78 27.84
C GLN A 525 1.75 -13.86 29.32
N GLY A 526 1.11 -14.95 29.74
CA GLY A 526 0.53 -15.11 31.08
C GLY A 526 -0.79 -14.37 31.27
N ARG A 527 -1.39 -13.85 30.20
CA ARG A 527 -2.75 -13.27 30.21
C ARG A 527 -3.77 -14.40 30.23
N THR A 528 -4.92 -14.17 30.87
CA THR A 528 -6.04 -15.09 30.82
C THR A 528 -7.29 -14.42 30.27
N PHE A 529 -8.11 -15.20 29.56
CA PHE A 529 -9.45 -14.80 29.15
C PHE A 529 -10.38 -16.02 29.16
N GLU A 530 -11.69 -15.77 29.20
CA GLU A 530 -12.68 -16.84 29.12
C GLU A 530 -13.03 -17.13 27.65
N TYR A 531 -13.01 -18.41 27.29
CA TYR A 531 -13.68 -18.91 26.11
C TYR A 531 -15.00 -19.56 26.54
N SER A 532 -16.11 -19.18 25.92
CA SER A 532 -17.42 -19.75 26.19
C SER A 532 -18.33 -19.80 24.95
N GLN A 533 -19.19 -20.81 24.91
CA GLN A 533 -20.30 -20.93 23.96
C GLN A 533 -21.59 -21.29 24.71
N SER A 534 -22.73 -20.96 24.10
CA SER A 534 -24.05 -21.33 24.62
C SER A 534 -24.90 -21.88 23.47
N THR A 535 -25.65 -22.94 23.74
CA THR A 535 -26.60 -23.54 22.79
C THR A 535 -27.85 -24.02 23.53
N SER A 536 -28.90 -24.36 22.80
CA SER A 536 -30.10 -24.98 23.36
C SER A 536 -30.25 -26.40 22.83
N SER A 537 -30.61 -27.32 23.73
CA SER A 537 -30.90 -28.70 23.34
C SER A 537 -32.17 -28.80 22.50
N ASP A 538 -32.22 -29.78 21.59
CA ASP A 538 -33.36 -30.01 20.69
C ASP A 538 -34.58 -30.61 21.42
N SER A 539 -35.65 -30.90 20.67
CA SER A 539 -36.88 -31.51 21.21
C SER A 539 -36.68 -32.91 21.80
N GLU A 540 -35.59 -33.58 21.44
CA GLU A 540 -35.18 -34.89 21.96
C GLU A 540 -34.14 -34.74 23.10
N GLY A 541 -33.78 -33.50 23.47
CA GLY A 541 -32.81 -33.19 24.50
C GLY A 541 -31.35 -33.23 24.05
N ARG A 542 -31.05 -33.39 22.75
CA ARG A 542 -29.66 -33.45 22.27
C ARG A 542 -29.06 -32.06 22.12
N TYR A 543 -27.79 -31.90 22.49
CA TYR A 543 -27.01 -30.69 22.22
C TYR A 543 -25.66 -31.04 21.58
N GLU A 544 -25.11 -30.07 20.85
CA GLU A 544 -23.80 -30.15 20.19
C GLU A 544 -23.07 -28.80 20.33
N PHE A 545 -21.79 -28.88 20.66
CA PHE A 545 -20.84 -27.77 20.56
C PHE A 545 -19.72 -28.15 19.59
N THR A 546 -19.22 -27.17 18.83
CA THR A 546 -17.95 -27.30 18.11
C THR A 546 -16.93 -26.42 18.81
N VAL A 547 -15.84 -27.01 19.31
CA VAL A 547 -14.83 -26.30 20.10
C VAL A 547 -13.45 -26.35 19.44
N PRO A 548 -12.73 -25.22 19.33
CA PRO A 548 -11.47 -25.16 18.60
C PRO A 548 -10.25 -25.40 19.47
N TYR A 549 -10.34 -25.38 20.81
CA TYR A 549 -9.16 -25.54 21.66
C TYR A 549 -8.98 -26.98 22.16
N PRO A 550 -7.77 -27.55 22.08
CA PRO A 550 -7.41 -28.81 22.73
C PRO A 550 -7.06 -28.54 24.19
N THR A 551 -7.43 -29.44 25.10
CA THR A 551 -7.12 -29.33 26.54
C THR A 551 -5.90 -30.16 26.97
N GLU A 552 -5.30 -30.90 26.04
CA GLU A 552 -4.19 -31.84 26.30
C GLU A 552 -2.85 -31.39 25.68
N GLY A 553 -2.80 -30.19 25.09
CA GLY A 553 -1.60 -29.61 24.50
C GLY A 553 -1.34 -30.03 23.04
N PRO A 554 -0.25 -29.51 22.43
CA PRO A 554 0.06 -29.76 21.03
C PRO A 554 0.66 -31.16 20.80
N ILE A 555 0.59 -31.65 19.56
CA ILE A 555 1.18 -32.94 19.13
C ILE A 555 2.35 -32.71 18.15
N PRO A 556 3.33 -33.62 18.06
CA PRO A 556 4.46 -33.47 17.15
C PRO A 556 4.03 -33.40 15.68
N GLY A 557 4.63 -32.48 14.92
CA GLY A 557 4.34 -32.28 13.49
C GLY A 557 3.24 -31.26 13.21
N GLU A 558 2.46 -30.89 14.23
CA GLU A 558 1.41 -29.87 14.15
C GLU A 558 1.82 -28.56 14.85
N THR A 559 0.92 -27.60 14.92
CA THR A 559 1.12 -26.31 15.60
C THR A 559 1.59 -26.50 17.04
N GLN A 560 2.75 -25.94 17.36
CA GLN A 560 3.31 -25.93 18.71
C GLN A 560 2.87 -24.67 19.45
N PHE A 561 1.57 -24.56 19.73
CA PHE A 561 0.95 -23.38 20.33
C PHE A 561 1.39 -23.12 21.77
N ASP A 562 1.50 -21.84 22.15
CA ASP A 562 1.82 -21.39 23.51
C ASP A 562 0.62 -20.80 24.26
N THR A 563 -0.52 -20.72 23.56
CA THR A 563 -1.80 -20.26 24.09
C THR A 563 -2.79 -21.41 24.08
N ALA A 564 -3.26 -21.81 25.26
CA ALA A 564 -4.07 -23.02 25.43
C ALA A 564 -5.00 -22.92 26.67
N PRO A 565 -6.04 -23.76 26.74
CA PRO A 565 -6.84 -23.93 27.96
C PRO A 565 -5.98 -24.28 29.17
N ALA A 566 -6.21 -23.59 30.29
CA ALA A 566 -5.59 -23.87 31.59
C ALA A 566 -6.19 -25.12 32.26
N GLY A 567 -7.30 -25.65 31.75
CA GLY A 567 -8.02 -26.80 32.28
C GLY A 567 -8.96 -27.43 31.27
N ALA A 568 -9.76 -28.40 31.72
CA ALA A 568 -10.80 -29.03 30.91
C ALA A 568 -11.88 -28.01 30.49
N TYR A 569 -12.66 -28.36 29.48
CA TYR A 569 -13.93 -27.68 29.26
C TYR A 569 -14.92 -28.03 30.36
N VAL A 570 -15.74 -27.07 30.75
CA VAL A 570 -16.80 -27.24 31.72
C VAL A 570 -18.13 -27.05 31.03
N VAL A 571 -18.90 -28.13 30.88
CA VAL A 571 -20.27 -28.11 30.34
C VAL A 571 -21.25 -27.98 31.50
N SER A 572 -22.15 -27.01 31.43
CA SER A 572 -23.13 -26.72 32.47
C SER A 572 -24.55 -26.53 31.93
N TYR A 573 -25.53 -27.14 32.61
CA TYR A 573 -26.96 -27.01 32.35
C TYR A 573 -27.73 -27.40 33.62
N GLY A 574 -28.74 -26.61 33.99
CA GLY A 574 -29.45 -26.78 35.26
C GLY A 574 -28.48 -26.75 36.46
N ASP A 575 -28.50 -27.82 37.26
CA ASP A 575 -27.57 -28.04 38.38
C ASP A 575 -26.39 -28.96 38.03
N ILE A 576 -26.26 -29.37 36.76
CA ILE A 576 -25.22 -30.30 36.29
C ILE A 576 -24.02 -29.52 35.77
N THR A 577 -22.84 -29.96 36.19
CA THR A 577 -21.55 -29.53 35.67
C THR A 577 -20.71 -30.76 35.33
N LYS A 578 -20.17 -30.82 34.11
CA LYS A 578 -19.31 -31.92 33.64
C LYS A 578 -18.01 -31.37 33.05
N GLU A 579 -16.89 -31.99 33.39
CA GLU A 579 -15.60 -31.70 32.77
C GLU A 579 -15.38 -32.58 31.54
N VAL A 580 -14.83 -31.98 30.47
CA VAL A 580 -14.55 -32.66 29.20
C VAL A 580 -13.12 -32.35 28.78
N ARG A 581 -12.32 -33.39 28.56
CA ARG A 581 -11.00 -33.27 27.95
C ARG A 581 -11.10 -33.56 26.47
N VAL A 582 -10.45 -32.70 25.69
CA VAL A 582 -10.37 -32.74 24.24
C VAL A 582 -8.90 -32.83 23.86
N ASN A 583 -8.52 -33.82 23.06
CA ASN A 583 -7.17 -33.95 22.51
C ASN A 583 -7.05 -33.20 21.18
N GLU A 584 -5.82 -32.97 20.73
CA GLU A 584 -5.56 -32.21 19.51
C GLU A 584 -6.07 -32.90 18.23
N GLU A 585 -5.95 -34.22 18.13
CA GLU A 585 -6.44 -34.97 16.98
C GLU A 585 -7.97 -34.84 16.80
N ALA A 586 -8.71 -34.74 17.91
CA ALA A 586 -10.15 -34.54 17.88
C ALA A 586 -10.51 -33.15 17.34
N VAL A 587 -9.71 -32.13 17.65
CA VAL A 587 -9.89 -30.76 17.15
C VAL A 587 -9.58 -30.67 15.66
N LEU A 588 -8.42 -31.19 15.23
CA LEU A 588 -7.98 -31.10 13.84
C LEU A 588 -8.91 -31.88 12.89
N ASN A 589 -9.37 -33.07 13.31
CA ASN A 589 -10.21 -33.95 12.47
C ASN A 589 -11.72 -33.80 12.71
N GLY A 590 -12.14 -32.88 13.57
CA GLY A 590 -13.56 -32.67 13.90
C GLY A 590 -14.26 -33.89 14.53
N GLN A 591 -13.56 -34.63 15.39
CA GLN A 591 -14.09 -35.86 15.99
C GLN A 591 -15.18 -35.58 17.02
N GLU A 592 -16.10 -36.54 17.17
CA GLU A 592 -17.17 -36.48 18.16
C GLU A 592 -16.71 -37.02 19.53
N ILE A 593 -16.97 -36.25 20.60
CA ILE A 593 -16.75 -36.61 22.00
C ILE A 593 -18.11 -36.58 22.73
N LYS A 594 -18.58 -37.75 23.14
CA LYS A 594 -19.88 -37.93 23.84
C LYS A 594 -19.73 -37.82 25.34
N ILE A 595 -20.60 -37.06 26.01
CA ILE A 595 -20.51 -36.75 27.45
C ILE A 595 -21.75 -37.04 28.29
#